data_AF-A0A940QZK9-F1
#
_entry.id   AF-A0A940QZK9-F1
#
_cell.length_a   1.000
_cell.length_b   1.000
_cell.length_c   1.000
_cell.angle_alpha   90.00
_cell.angle_beta   90.00
_cell.angle_gamma   90.00
#
_symmetry.space_group_name_H-M   'P 1'
#
loop_
_entity.id
_entity.type
_entity.pdbx_description
1 polymer ?
#
loop_
_entity_poly.entity_id
_entity_poly.type
_entity_poly.pdbx_seq_one_letter_code
_entity_poly.pdbx_strand_id
1 'polypeptide(L)'
;MTSKQLPIPAERIEKAIVLVRGQKVMLDRDLAELYGVTTGNLNKAVKRNLDRFPPDFMFQLKQEEYESLRFQFGILKKGQHSKYLPYAFTEQGVAMLSSVLRSKRAVHVNIEIMRAFVRLRQFLSAHKELKQKLEEMEMKYDEQFQVVFEAIRQLMTPPDPPRKRIGFEAKEAAAPYGKGKSGGARKQVCDGNL
;
A
#
# COMPACT_ATOMS: atom_id res chain seq x y z
N MET A 1 16.83 30.63 21.34
CA MET A 1 16.77 29.16 21.45
C MET A 1 15.95 28.61 20.30
N THR A 2 16.60 28.30 19.17
CA THR A 2 15.97 27.65 18.02
C THR A 2 15.83 26.17 18.32
N SER A 3 14.61 25.72 18.65
CA SER A 3 14.31 24.30 18.72
C SER A 3 14.64 23.68 17.36
N LYS A 4 15.61 22.77 17.36
CA LYS A 4 16.07 22.01 16.20
C LYS A 4 14.90 21.10 15.79
N GLN A 5 13.99 21.61 14.97
CA GLN A 5 12.93 20.80 14.37
C GLN A 5 13.62 19.82 13.43
N LEU A 6 13.71 18.56 13.87
CA LEU A 6 14.18 17.47 13.05
C LEU A 6 13.36 17.47 11.75
N PRO A 7 14.00 17.48 10.57
CA PRO A 7 13.29 17.45 9.30
C PRO A 7 12.45 16.17 9.26
N ILE A 8 11.17 16.30 8.91
CA ILE A 8 10.34 15.14 8.66
C ILE A 8 10.94 14.42 7.44
N PRO A 9 11.28 13.13 7.52
CA PRO A 9 11.82 12.41 6.38
C PRO A 9 10.85 12.49 5.20
N ALA A 10 11.35 12.88 4.02
CA ALA A 10 10.55 13.00 2.80
C ALA A 10 9.76 11.71 2.49
N GLU A 11 10.38 10.55 2.74
CA GLU A 11 9.77 9.22 2.59
C GLU A 11 8.48 9.06 3.40
N ARG A 12 8.41 9.68 4.59
CA ARG A 12 7.23 9.59 5.45
C ARG A 12 6.04 10.33 4.84
N ILE A 13 6.31 11.46 4.20
CA ILE A 13 5.29 12.26 3.51
C ILE A 13 4.82 11.52 2.27
N GLU A 14 5.74 10.96 1.49
CA GLU A 14 5.43 10.20 0.27
C GLU A 14 4.57 8.96 0.58
N LYS A 15 4.88 8.23 1.66
CA LYS A 15 4.08 7.09 2.13
C LYS A 15 2.67 7.47 2.62
N ALA A 16 2.47 8.72 3.03
CA ALA A 16 1.17 9.22 3.47
C ALA A 16 0.28 9.71 2.31
N ILE A 17 0.81 9.77 1.09
CA ILE A 17 0.03 10.12 -0.10
C ILE A 17 -0.58 8.84 -0.68
N VAL A 18 -1.91 8.75 -0.66
CA VAL A 18 -2.67 7.61 -1.20
C VAL A 18 -3.49 8.03 -2.42
N LEU A 19 -3.88 7.06 -3.25
CA LEU A 19 -4.74 7.29 -4.39
C LEU A 19 -6.19 6.93 -4.03
N VAL A 20 -7.08 7.90 -4.08
CA VAL A 20 -8.53 7.72 -3.81
C VAL A 20 -9.31 8.44 -4.90
N ARG A 21 -10.27 7.76 -5.53
CA ARG A 21 -11.06 8.31 -6.65
C ARG A 21 -10.20 8.92 -7.78
N GLY A 22 -9.03 8.33 -8.05
CA GLY A 22 -8.09 8.85 -9.04
C GLY A 22 -7.31 10.11 -8.61
N GLN A 23 -7.52 10.61 -7.38
CA GLN A 23 -6.85 11.78 -6.84
C GLN A 23 -5.78 11.36 -5.82
N LYS A 24 -4.63 12.04 -5.84
CA LYS A 24 -3.61 11.90 -4.80
C LYS A 24 -4.03 12.72 -3.59
N VAL A 25 -4.24 12.04 -2.47
CA VAL A 25 -4.79 12.64 -1.24
C VAL A 25 -3.97 12.22 -0.02
N MET A 26 -4.04 13.03 1.04
CA MET A 26 -3.55 12.69 2.37
C MET A 26 -4.71 12.63 3.36
N LEU A 27 -4.67 11.67 4.28
CA LEU A 27 -5.72 11.51 5.28
C LEU A 27 -5.53 12.48 6.45
N ASP A 28 -6.64 12.90 7.07
CA ASP A 28 -6.66 13.77 8.25
C ASP A 28 -5.76 13.28 9.39
N ARG A 29 -5.70 11.97 9.60
CA ARG A 29 -4.83 11.33 10.59
C ARG A 29 -3.36 11.58 10.32
N ASP A 30 -2.91 11.34 9.09
CA ASP A 30 -1.50 11.48 8.70
C ASP A 30 -1.09 12.96 8.73
N LEU A 31 -1.96 13.83 8.21
CA LEU A 31 -1.76 15.27 8.27
C LEU A 31 -1.67 15.78 9.71
N ALA A 32 -2.58 15.34 10.59
CA ALA A 32 -2.56 15.73 11.99
C ALA A 32 -1.24 15.32 12.67
N GLU A 33 -0.77 14.10 12.42
CA GLU A 33 0.50 13.61 12.95
C GLU A 33 1.70 14.43 12.43
N LEU A 34 1.75 14.70 11.12
CA LEU A 34 2.78 15.52 10.49
C LEU A 34 2.76 16.95 11.07
N TYR A 35 1.60 17.55 11.23
CA TYR A 35 1.43 18.87 11.80
C TYR A 35 1.65 18.92 13.32
N GLY A 36 1.68 17.78 14.00
CA GLY A 36 1.83 17.70 15.46
C GLY A 36 0.57 18.17 16.21
N VAL A 37 -0.60 17.94 15.63
CA VAL A 37 -1.91 18.23 16.23
C VAL A 37 -2.74 16.96 16.31
N THR A 38 -3.83 16.97 17.09
CA THR A 38 -4.78 15.84 17.08
C THR A 38 -5.67 15.92 15.84
N THR A 39 -6.10 14.77 15.31
CA THR A 39 -7.03 14.69 14.17
C THR A 39 -8.34 15.45 14.45
N GLY A 40 -8.83 15.38 15.69
CA GLY A 40 -10.00 16.15 16.11
C GLY A 40 -9.79 17.66 16.03
N ASN A 41 -8.62 18.16 16.44
CA ASN A 41 -8.30 19.59 16.36
C ASN A 41 -8.14 20.06 14.91
N LEU A 42 -7.50 19.26 14.06
CA LEU A 42 -7.41 19.52 12.62
C LEU A 42 -8.80 19.65 12.01
N ASN A 43 -9.65 18.65 12.22
CA ASN A 43 -11.01 18.62 11.68
C ASN A 43 -11.88 19.74 12.24
N LYS A 44 -11.70 20.13 13.51
CA LYS A 44 -12.38 21.28 14.11
C LYS A 44 -11.93 22.60 13.47
N ALA A 45 -10.64 22.74 13.15
CA ALA A 45 -10.12 23.93 12.50
C ALA A 45 -10.64 24.06 11.06
N VAL A 46 -10.70 22.94 10.33
CA VAL A 46 -11.32 22.86 8.99
C VAL A 46 -12.81 23.22 9.05
N LYS A 47 -13.57 22.62 9.98
CA LYS A 47 -15.00 22.89 10.15
C LYS A 47 -15.34 24.36 10.44
N ARG A 48 -14.41 25.09 11.06
CA ARG A 48 -14.56 26.54 11.31
C ARG A 48 -14.31 27.40 10.07
N ASN A 49 -13.72 26.84 9.02
CA ASN A 49 -13.31 27.55 7.81
C ASN A 49 -13.78 26.79 6.55
N LEU A 50 -14.98 26.18 6.58
CA LEU A 50 -15.48 25.34 5.48
C LEU A 50 -15.60 26.09 4.15
N ASP A 51 -15.77 27.40 4.18
CA ASP A 51 -15.75 28.30 3.01
C ASP A 51 -14.45 28.17 2.20
N ARG A 52 -13.36 27.76 2.84
CA ARG A 52 -12.03 27.56 2.24
C ARG A 52 -11.79 26.16 1.67
N PHE A 53 -12.73 25.24 1.89
CA PHE A 53 -12.58 23.84 1.56
C PHE A 53 -13.73 23.36 0.68
N PRO A 54 -13.70 23.72 -0.61
CA PRO A 54 -14.65 23.19 -1.58
C PRO A 54 -14.48 21.65 -1.75
N PRO A 55 -15.47 20.95 -2.34
CA PRO A 55 -15.48 19.49 -2.43
C PRO A 55 -14.30 18.86 -3.18
N ASP A 56 -13.63 19.61 -4.05
CA ASP A 56 -12.41 19.23 -4.77
C ASP A 56 -11.13 19.38 -3.93
N PHE A 57 -11.19 20.10 -2.81
CA PHE A 57 -10.07 20.30 -1.89
C PHE A 57 -10.08 19.27 -0.77
N MET A 58 -11.28 18.89 -0.31
CA MET A 58 -11.43 17.83 0.67
C MET A 58 -12.75 17.09 0.50
N PHE A 59 -12.75 15.83 0.92
CA PHE A 59 -13.97 15.04 1.00
C PHE A 59 -13.84 13.98 2.09
N GLN A 60 -14.97 13.50 2.60
CA GLN A 60 -14.97 12.37 3.51
C GLN A 60 -14.93 11.06 2.72
N LEU A 61 -14.13 10.10 3.19
CA LEU A 61 -14.11 8.76 2.59
C LEU A 61 -15.43 8.03 2.84
N LYS A 62 -15.83 7.18 1.90
CA LYS A 62 -16.88 6.17 2.10
C LYS A 62 -16.32 5.00 2.91
N GLN A 63 -17.22 4.22 3.51
CA GLN A 63 -16.85 3.02 4.27
C GLN A 63 -16.02 2.04 3.43
N GLU A 64 -16.46 1.76 2.20
CA GLU A 64 -15.79 0.85 1.27
C GLU A 64 -14.37 1.34 0.90
N GLU A 65 -14.22 2.64 0.65
CA GLU A 65 -12.93 3.27 0.33
C GLU A 65 -11.97 3.16 1.52
N TYR A 66 -12.48 3.41 2.71
CA TYR A 66 -11.70 3.33 3.94
C TYR A 66 -11.28 1.89 4.26
N GLU A 67 -12.17 0.92 4.10
CA GLU A 67 -11.87 -0.51 4.29
C GLU A 67 -10.82 -1.01 3.30
N SER A 68 -10.94 -0.60 2.04
CA SER A 68 -9.96 -0.92 0.99
C SER A 68 -8.57 -0.37 1.32
N LEU A 69 -8.49 0.91 1.75
CA LEU A 69 -7.23 1.52 2.18
C LEU A 69 -6.63 0.83 3.41
N ARG A 70 -7.47 0.46 4.39
CA ARG A 70 -7.01 -0.27 5.59
C ARG A 70 -6.41 -1.62 5.23
N PHE A 71 -7.01 -2.33 4.29
CA PHE A 71 -6.51 -3.62 3.82
C PHE A 71 -5.18 -3.48 3.09
N GLN A 72 -5.07 -2.49 2.19
CA GLN A 72 -3.89 -2.26 1.37
C GLN A 72 -2.68 -1.75 2.16
N PHE A 73 -2.89 -0.80 3.07
CA PHE A 73 -1.81 -0.07 3.73
C PHE A 73 -1.66 -0.41 5.22
N GLY A 74 -2.44 -1.38 5.74
CA GLY A 74 -2.31 -1.85 7.13
C GLY A 74 -2.50 -0.74 8.17
N ILE A 75 -3.26 0.31 7.84
CA ILE A 75 -3.33 1.58 8.58
C ILE A 75 -3.84 1.42 10.03
N LEU A 76 -4.50 0.30 10.34
CA LEU A 76 -4.99 -0.03 11.68
C LEU A 76 -4.54 -1.43 12.14
N LYS A 77 -4.15 -1.52 13.41
CA LYS A 77 -4.06 -2.81 14.12
C LYS A 77 -5.43 -3.49 14.11
N LYS A 78 -5.47 -4.83 13.95
CA LYS A 78 -6.69 -5.64 14.10
C LYS A 78 -7.41 -5.25 15.39
N GLY A 79 -8.68 -4.87 15.30
CA GLY A 79 -9.53 -4.55 16.47
C GLY A 79 -9.80 -3.07 16.74
N GLN A 80 -9.08 -2.12 16.13
CA GLN A 80 -9.55 -0.73 16.13
C GLN A 80 -10.62 -0.56 15.03
N HIS A 81 -11.82 -0.15 15.42
CA HIS A 81 -12.79 0.45 14.51
C HIS A 81 -12.72 1.96 14.73
N SER A 82 -12.35 2.71 13.69
CA SER A 82 -12.52 4.16 13.76
C SER A 82 -14.02 4.43 13.81
N LYS A 83 -14.48 5.11 14.86
CA LYS A 83 -15.88 5.53 15.01
C LYS A 83 -16.32 6.51 13.90
N TYR A 84 -15.36 7.13 13.22
CA TYR A 84 -15.58 8.12 12.18
C TYR A 84 -14.74 7.83 10.94
N LEU A 85 -15.33 8.07 9.77
CA LEU A 85 -14.63 8.01 8.49
C LEU A 85 -13.69 9.21 8.35
N PRO A 86 -12.43 8.99 7.94
CA PRO A 86 -11.45 10.05 7.84
C PRO A 86 -11.79 11.00 6.68
N TYR A 87 -11.35 12.25 6.82
CA TYR A 87 -11.29 13.18 5.70
C TYR A 87 -10.04 12.95 4.87
N ALA A 88 -10.18 13.07 3.56
CA ALA A 88 -9.11 13.09 2.58
C ALA A 88 -8.94 14.52 2.06
N PHE A 89 -7.69 14.96 1.95
CA PHE A 89 -7.32 16.28 1.44
C PHE A 89 -6.46 16.12 0.20
N THR A 90 -6.85 16.80 -0.88
CA THR A 90 -6.01 16.92 -2.08
C THR A 90 -4.84 17.86 -1.79
N GLU A 91 -3.90 17.99 -2.73
CA GLU A 91 -2.81 18.97 -2.61
C GLU A 91 -3.34 20.38 -2.35
N GLN A 92 -4.39 20.80 -3.04
CA GLN A 92 -5.02 22.10 -2.86
C GLN A 92 -5.62 22.24 -1.46
N GLY A 93 -6.29 21.19 -0.97
CA GLY A 93 -6.79 21.15 0.40
C GLY A 93 -5.68 21.24 1.44
N VAL A 94 -4.57 20.52 1.24
CA VAL A 94 -3.41 20.62 2.13
C VAL A 94 -2.80 22.02 2.09
N ALA A 95 -2.72 22.64 0.91
CA ALA A 95 -2.26 24.02 0.79
C ALA A 95 -3.15 24.98 1.59
N MET A 96 -4.47 24.78 1.57
CA MET A 96 -5.40 25.58 2.37
C MET A 96 -5.23 25.40 3.88
N LEU A 97 -4.75 24.24 4.34
CA LEU A 97 -4.45 24.03 5.77
C LEU A 97 -3.38 25.00 6.29
N SER A 98 -2.49 25.54 5.45
CA SER A 98 -1.53 26.58 5.86
C SER A 98 -2.19 27.88 6.33
N SER A 99 -3.36 28.22 5.78
CA SER A 99 -4.13 29.40 6.18
C SER A 99 -4.87 29.21 7.50
N VAL A 100 -5.16 27.95 7.84
CA VAL A 100 -5.92 27.53 9.03
C VAL A 100 -4.98 27.21 10.19
N LEU A 101 -3.86 26.54 9.93
CA LEU A 101 -2.85 26.15 10.91
C LEU A 101 -1.69 27.13 10.91
N ARG A 102 -1.74 28.11 11.82
CA ARG A 102 -0.77 29.23 11.87
C ARG A 102 0.53 28.93 12.64
N SER A 103 0.89 27.67 12.86
CA SER A 103 2.12 27.33 13.62
C SER A 103 3.35 27.29 12.70
N LYS A 104 4.53 27.68 13.22
CA LYS A 104 5.80 27.58 12.46
C LYS A 104 6.06 26.16 11.95
N ARG A 105 5.70 25.15 12.77
CA ARG A 105 5.75 23.75 12.38
C ARG A 105 4.85 23.49 11.18
N ALA A 106 3.60 23.95 11.22
CA ALA A 106 2.66 23.72 10.12
C ALA A 106 3.09 24.37 8.81
N VAL A 107 3.70 25.56 8.87
CA VAL A 107 4.29 26.19 7.69
C VAL A 107 5.38 25.31 7.08
N HIS A 108 6.34 24.84 7.88
CA HIS A 108 7.42 23.98 7.37
C HIS A 108 6.91 22.64 6.82
N VAL A 109 6.00 21.99 7.54
CA VAL A 109 5.39 20.72 7.13
C VAL A 109 4.65 20.89 5.80
N ASN A 110 3.89 21.97 5.65
CA ASN A 110 3.14 22.22 4.42
C ASN A 110 4.09 22.39 3.22
N ILE A 111 5.21 23.11 3.39
CA ILE A 111 6.23 23.25 2.34
C ILE A 111 6.77 21.88 1.91
N GLU A 112 7.10 21.01 2.88
CA GLU A 112 7.61 19.67 2.57
C GLU A 112 6.55 18.78 1.89
N ILE A 113 5.28 18.91 2.29
CA ILE A 113 4.18 18.22 1.62
C ILE A 113 4.04 18.69 0.16
N MET A 114 4.03 20.00 -0.08
CA MET A 114 3.97 20.53 -1.46
C MET A 114 5.14 20.04 -2.31
N ARG A 115 6.36 20.01 -1.75
CA ARG A 115 7.54 19.47 -2.46
C ARG A 115 7.35 17.99 -2.83
N ALA A 116 6.77 17.18 -1.94
CA ALA A 116 6.48 15.78 -2.22
C ALA A 116 5.44 15.62 -3.35
N PHE A 117 4.36 16.41 -3.34
CA PHE A 117 3.38 16.40 -4.43
C PHE A 117 3.97 16.81 -5.79
N VAL A 118 4.85 17.83 -5.81
CA VAL A 118 5.57 18.25 -7.02
C VAL A 118 6.48 17.13 -7.54
N ARG A 119 7.30 16.52 -6.66
CA ARG A 119 8.17 15.40 -7.06
C ARG A 119 7.37 14.22 -7.60
N LEU A 120 6.24 13.90 -6.97
CA LEU A 120 5.36 12.82 -7.43
C LEU A 120 4.80 13.12 -8.82
N ARG A 121 4.39 14.36 -9.12
CA ARG A 121 3.96 14.75 -10.46
C ARG A 121 5.08 14.63 -11.48
N GLN A 122 6.28 15.14 -11.16
CA GLN A 122 7.44 15.06 -12.05
C GLN A 122 7.79 13.60 -12.39
N PHE A 123 7.77 12.73 -11.38
CA PHE A 123 7.97 11.29 -11.57
C PHE A 123 6.92 10.69 -12.51
N LEU A 124 5.63 10.97 -12.27
CA LEU A 124 4.54 10.47 -13.13
C LEU A 124 4.63 11.00 -14.57
N SER A 125 5.02 12.26 -14.76
CA SER A 125 5.23 12.84 -16.08
C SER A 125 6.41 12.22 -16.82
N ALA A 126 7.54 11.98 -16.14
CA ALA A 126 8.71 11.33 -16.73
C ALA A 126 8.38 9.91 -17.22
N HIS A 127 7.54 9.17 -16.48
CA HIS A 127 7.07 7.85 -16.92
C HIS A 127 6.11 7.90 -18.10
N LYS A 128 5.31 8.96 -18.24
CA LYS A 128 4.46 9.17 -19.42
C LYS A 128 5.30 9.37 -20.68
N GLU A 129 6.34 10.20 -20.60
CA GLU A 129 7.28 10.42 -21.71
C GLU A 129 8.03 9.14 -22.07
N LEU A 130 8.48 8.37 -21.07
CA LEU A 130 9.11 7.07 -21.29
C LEU A 130 8.16 6.08 -21.96
N LYS A 131 6.90 6.00 -21.51
CA LYS A 131 5.87 5.14 -22.10
C LYS A 131 5.62 5.50 -23.57
N GLN A 132 5.50 6.79 -23.87
CA GLN A 132 5.31 7.27 -25.25
C GLN A 132 6.50 6.94 -26.14
N LYS A 133 7.74 7.16 -25.67
CA LYS A 133 8.95 6.77 -26.42
C LYS A 133 9.04 5.26 -26.64
N LEU A 134 8.59 4.47 -25.67
CA LEU A 134 8.54 3.01 -25.79
C LEU A 134 7.51 2.58 -26.84
N GLU A 135 6.29 3.14 -26.81
CA GLU A 135 5.24 2.89 -27.81
C GLU A 135 5.70 3.30 -29.22
N GLU A 136 6.37 4.45 -29.36
CA GLU A 136 6.95 4.90 -30.63
C GLU A 136 8.08 3.98 -31.13
N MET A 137 8.88 3.43 -30.22
CA MET A 137 9.88 2.42 -30.56
C MET A 137 9.24 1.09 -30.95
N GLU A 138 8.24 0.61 -30.21
CA GLU A 138 7.48 -0.61 -30.52
C GLU A 138 6.85 -0.54 -31.92
N MET A 139 6.34 0.63 -32.32
CA MET A 139 5.80 0.84 -33.67
C MET A 139 6.87 0.86 -34.78
N LYS A 140 8.13 1.15 -34.47
CA LYS A 140 9.23 1.22 -35.45
C LYS A 140 9.95 -0.10 -35.66
N TYR A 141 9.83 -1.05 -34.73
CA TYR A 141 10.54 -2.33 -34.76
C TYR A 141 9.51 -3.47 -34.77
N ASP A 142 9.08 -3.88 -35.97
CA ASP A 142 8.08 -4.92 -36.23
C ASP A 142 8.45 -6.33 -35.68
N GLU A 143 7.40 -7.17 -35.58
CA GLU A 143 7.22 -8.60 -35.22
C GLU A 143 8.39 -9.36 -34.54
N GLN A 144 9.61 -9.28 -35.05
CA GLN A 144 10.78 -9.99 -34.51
C GLN A 144 11.22 -9.48 -33.12
N PHE A 145 10.88 -8.25 -32.77
CA PHE A 145 11.20 -7.67 -31.46
C PHE A 145 10.07 -7.79 -30.42
N GLN A 146 8.90 -8.31 -30.78
CA GLN A 146 7.78 -8.43 -29.82
C GLN A 146 8.13 -9.28 -28.60
N VAL A 147 8.92 -10.34 -28.76
CA VAL A 147 9.35 -11.21 -27.66
C VAL A 147 10.21 -10.46 -26.63
N VAL A 148 11.06 -9.55 -27.10
CA VAL A 148 11.92 -8.72 -26.22
C VAL A 148 11.08 -7.69 -25.48
N PHE A 149 10.15 -7.02 -26.18
CA PHE A 149 9.24 -6.06 -25.56
C PHE A 149 8.26 -6.73 -24.59
N GLU A 150 7.78 -7.93 -24.89
CA GLU A 150 6.94 -8.72 -23.99
C GLU A 150 7.70 -9.09 -22.71
N ALA A 151 8.96 -9.51 -22.82
CA ALA A 151 9.82 -9.78 -21.68
C ALA A 151 10.05 -8.51 -20.83
N ILE A 152 10.28 -7.35 -21.44
CA ILE A 152 10.42 -6.07 -20.71
C ILE A 152 9.08 -5.66 -20.08
N ARG A 153 7.95 -5.83 -20.76
CA ARG A 153 6.61 -5.54 -20.20
C ARG A 153 6.34 -6.39 -18.96
N GLN A 154 6.68 -7.68 -18.99
CA GLN A 154 6.54 -8.57 -17.84
C GLN A 154 7.34 -8.08 -16.62
N LEU A 155 8.49 -7.42 -16.84
CA LEU A 155 9.30 -6.79 -15.79
C LEU A 155 8.73 -5.44 -15.31
N MET A 156 7.95 -4.74 -16.14
CA MET A 156 7.28 -3.47 -15.79
C MET A 156 5.91 -3.65 -15.15
N THR A 157 5.23 -4.78 -15.38
CA THR A 157 4.03 -5.14 -14.62
C THR A 157 4.40 -5.49 -13.18
N PRO A 158 3.87 -4.79 -12.16
CA PRO A 158 4.10 -5.18 -10.78
C PRO A 158 3.63 -6.62 -10.56
N PRO A 159 4.42 -7.47 -9.86
CA PRO A 159 4.12 -8.89 -9.74
C PRO A 159 2.75 -9.11 -9.10
N ASP A 160 1.96 -10.01 -9.68
CA ASP A 160 0.69 -10.44 -9.09
C ASP A 160 0.93 -10.90 -7.64
N PRO A 161 0.08 -10.48 -6.68
CA PRO A 161 0.24 -10.92 -5.30
C PRO A 161 0.18 -12.46 -5.26
N PRO A 162 1.09 -13.12 -4.52
CA PRO A 162 1.18 -14.58 -4.53
C PRO A 162 -0.16 -15.17 -4.10
N ARG A 163 -0.76 -15.98 -4.99
CA ARG A 163 -2.01 -16.69 -4.72
C ARG A 163 -1.80 -17.59 -3.51
N LYS A 164 -2.56 -17.36 -2.44
CA LYS A 164 -2.62 -18.27 -1.29
C LYS A 164 -3.12 -19.61 -1.80
N ARG A 165 -2.32 -20.67 -1.66
CA ARG A 165 -2.79 -22.04 -1.86
C ARG A 165 -3.85 -22.32 -0.79
N ILE A 166 -5.11 -22.40 -1.18
CA ILE A 166 -6.17 -22.94 -0.34
C ILE A 166 -6.04 -24.46 -0.47
N GLY A 167 -5.43 -25.08 0.54
CA GLY A 167 -5.36 -26.54 0.65
C GLY A 167 -5.51 -26.91 2.12
N PHE A 168 -6.52 -27.72 2.43
CA PHE A 168 -6.67 -28.34 3.73
C PHE A 168 -5.62 -29.44 3.86
N GLU A 169 -4.57 -29.21 4.65
CA GLU A 169 -3.79 -30.33 5.19
C GLU A 169 -4.62 -30.95 6.32
N ALA A 170 -5.36 -32.02 6.00
CA ALA A 170 -5.81 -32.94 7.03
C ALA A 170 -4.56 -33.62 7.60
N LYS A 171 -4.14 -33.22 8.81
CA LYS A 171 -3.21 -34.02 9.60
C LYS A 171 -3.93 -35.29 10.03
N GLU A 172 -3.87 -36.33 9.21
CA GLU A 172 -4.22 -37.68 9.66
C GLU A 172 -3.18 -38.15 10.68
N ALA A 173 -3.65 -38.55 11.87
CA ALA A 173 -2.81 -39.09 12.91
C ALA A 173 -2.31 -40.48 12.48
N ALA A 174 -1.00 -40.65 12.39
CA ALA A 174 -0.37 -41.93 12.09
C ALA A 174 -0.78 -42.98 13.14
N ALA A 175 -1.43 -44.06 12.69
CA ALA A 175 -1.75 -45.21 13.53
C ALA A 175 -0.45 -46.01 13.87
N PRO A 176 -0.22 -46.41 15.13
CA PRO A 176 0.95 -47.19 15.48
C PRO A 176 0.74 -48.67 15.15
N TYR A 177 1.46 -49.18 14.15
CA TYR A 177 1.53 -50.62 13.86
C TYR A 177 2.34 -51.35 14.94
N GLY A 178 1.68 -52.17 15.75
CA GLY A 178 2.32 -53.13 16.65
C GLY A 178 2.73 -54.41 15.92
N LYS A 179 4.02 -54.77 15.97
CA LYS A 179 4.53 -56.09 15.55
C LYS A 179 4.55 -57.03 16.77
N GLY A 180 3.62 -57.98 16.82
CA GLY A 180 3.70 -59.15 17.70
C GLY A 180 4.63 -60.23 17.12
N LYS A 181 5.47 -60.84 17.97
CA LYS A 181 6.28 -62.03 17.69
C LYS A 181 5.73 -63.22 18.48
N SER A 182 5.50 -64.35 17.80
CA SER A 182 5.67 -65.76 18.25
C SER A 182 5.17 -66.67 17.11
N GLY A 183 5.98 -67.52 16.46
CA GLY A 183 6.53 -68.81 16.92
C GLY A 183 5.52 -69.94 16.57
N GLY A 184 5.81 -71.06 15.90
CA GLY A 184 6.99 -71.68 15.29
C GLY A 184 6.61 -73.05 14.66
N ALA A 185 7.62 -73.77 14.13
CA ALA A 185 7.67 -75.21 13.76
C ALA A 185 6.82 -75.67 12.53
N ARG A 186 7.19 -76.64 11.67
CA ARG A 186 8.27 -77.67 11.60
C ARG A 186 8.28 -78.31 10.18
N LYS A 187 9.47 -78.72 9.68
CA LYS A 187 9.85 -79.88 8.79
C LYS A 187 9.01 -80.16 7.51
N GLN A 188 9.53 -80.53 6.33
CA GLN A 188 10.40 -81.67 5.95
C GLN A 188 10.75 -81.52 4.43
N VAL A 189 12.02 -81.58 3.97
CA VAL A 189 12.79 -82.73 3.40
C VAL A 189 12.72 -82.86 1.85
N CYS A 190 13.91 -82.80 1.21
CA CYS A 190 14.48 -83.54 0.03
C CYS A 190 13.64 -83.70 -1.25
N ASP A 191 14.15 -83.76 -2.49
CA ASP A 191 15.46 -83.81 -3.16
C ASP A 191 15.18 -83.59 -4.67
N GLY A 192 16.21 -83.32 -5.51
CA GLY A 192 16.12 -83.67 -6.93
C GLY A 192 16.98 -82.85 -7.89
N ASN A 193 18.24 -83.25 -8.06
CA ASN A 193 19.12 -82.86 -9.16
C ASN A 193 18.63 -83.37 -10.52
N LEU A 194 18.89 -82.60 -11.58
CA LEU A 194 19.51 -83.05 -12.83
C LEU A 194 20.18 -81.87 -13.53
#